data_AF-A0AAV3IV91-F1
#
_entry.id   AF-A0AAV3IV91-F1
#
_cell.length_a   1.000
_cell.length_b   1.000
_cell.length_c   1.000
_cell.angle_alpha   90.00
_cell.angle_beta   90.00
_cell.angle_gamma   90.00
#
_symmetry.space_group_name_H-M   'P 1'
#
loop_
_entity.id
_entity.type
_entity.pdbx_description
1 polymer ?
#
loop_
_entity_poly.entity_id
_entity_poly.type
_entity_poly.pdbx_seq_one_letter_code
_entity_poly.pdbx_strand_id
1 'polypeptide(L)'
;MSNIKLILTENKATPYRKQRVVGRLGDGGLTTIDVELLQSDGKTPYAVFSNHELIFVGTNAKGEYTDGVPEILDGQKGIIRYTFTKENFSVLKEFKRAYFQLTDAEGSRVTFQDFTVDVLNNSDINQGQVTLYVRLLDQLLADFEKRFGNQSVDFEERFKVFLQAKDLQYQNIYQMYNDLVIKLDKLSKDTKSIQEMQAEILKSIEEHDVFTKQESSANVIYQVIGKEKAEITFRLDAKSEFVKVSSVGYTTLLSPTNVSWTPLTEEQLNNLSSLDGSLYSARDVAANYMKQLKYDCDILGFFKSLLGEKFFTIRGATTDSQKVEVLESLITDFTSNVYGYGSGGGINKLTHRNWNGTWTVSDSTAANEVTRIGQTIESTDTNWKKLINGGKISVLSNSEPTISPNYSTVNIDYLCLDVTIELSANEHFEYMIAANHIENIATEEEAEAGENNEKTMTPLRVFQAIAKWTKDKFVSRTENETVLGVKNFANGLQVGGNNVLTQNGEIRFVTNSTNNSSLKSGSIVFKRYGDDVDIYANFQVRASGDLTRDMNIVAESIVDDIFEPGENFSFFVGNETAQAVVKFVGKGIKAHSTLTKGIWYVGTASYKAKNKL
;
A
#
# COMPACT_ATOMS: atom_id res chain seq x y z
N MET A 1 36.57 73.51 -52.26
CA MET A 1 37.01 72.35 -51.44
C MET A 1 36.03 72.23 -50.29
N SER A 2 35.46 71.05 -50.05
CA SER A 2 34.58 70.81 -48.90
C SER A 2 35.44 70.66 -47.65
N ASN A 3 35.27 71.51 -46.64
CA ASN A 3 36.00 71.37 -45.39
C ASN A 3 35.62 70.06 -44.71
N ILE A 4 36.58 69.41 -44.07
CA ILE A 4 36.33 68.16 -43.33
C ILE A 4 35.51 68.52 -42.09
N LYS A 5 34.31 67.94 -41.95
CA LYS A 5 33.46 68.17 -40.78
C LYS A 5 33.75 67.15 -39.69
N LEU A 6 34.07 67.64 -38.49
CA LEU A 6 34.22 66.83 -37.28
C LEU A 6 33.13 67.19 -36.26
N ILE A 7 32.74 66.21 -35.44
CA ILE A 7 31.82 66.38 -34.32
C ILE A 7 32.48 65.78 -33.07
N LEU A 8 32.78 66.60 -32.07
CA LEU A 8 33.52 66.18 -30.87
C LEU A 8 32.71 66.48 -29.61
N THR A 9 32.65 65.52 -28.68
CA THR A 9 31.95 65.68 -27.38
C THR A 9 32.93 65.76 -26.22
N GLU A 10 32.50 66.32 -25.09
CA GLU A 10 33.22 66.24 -23.80
C GLU A 10 33.31 64.80 -23.25
N ASN A 11 32.36 63.92 -23.60
CA ASN A 11 32.32 62.56 -23.06
C ASN A 11 33.31 61.64 -23.77
N LYS A 12 34.45 61.37 -23.13
CA LYS A 12 35.53 60.54 -23.69
C LYS A 12 35.27 59.04 -23.69
N ALA A 13 34.25 58.57 -22.96
CA ALA A 13 33.95 57.14 -22.85
C ALA A 13 33.09 56.61 -24.01
N THR A 14 32.38 57.50 -24.72
CA THR A 14 31.52 57.12 -25.84
C THR A 14 32.36 56.93 -27.11
N PRO A 15 32.42 55.71 -27.70
CA PRO A 15 33.20 55.47 -28.91
C PRO A 15 32.50 56.09 -30.12
N TYR A 16 32.70 57.39 -30.34
CA TYR A 16 32.35 58.00 -31.62
C TYR A 16 33.34 57.55 -32.69
N ARG A 17 32.92 57.47 -33.97
CA ARG A 17 33.76 57.03 -35.10
C ARG A 17 35.15 57.66 -35.00
N LYS A 18 36.23 56.89 -35.25
CA LYS A 18 37.59 57.45 -35.41
C LYS A 18 37.56 58.51 -36.51
N GLN A 19 37.47 59.75 -36.11
CA GLN A 19 37.45 60.90 -36.99
C GLN A 19 38.88 61.26 -37.34
N ARG A 20 39.18 61.27 -38.65
CA ARG A 20 40.55 61.36 -39.16
C ARG A 20 40.70 62.57 -40.06
N VAL A 21 41.71 63.37 -39.76
CA VAL A 21 42.23 64.45 -40.60
C VAL A 21 43.55 63.98 -41.20
N VAL A 22 43.74 64.23 -42.50
CA VAL A 22 44.97 63.86 -43.20
C VAL A 22 45.56 65.09 -43.85
N GLY A 23 46.80 65.41 -43.48
CA GLY A 23 47.63 66.44 -44.10
C GLY A 23 48.89 65.86 -44.72
N ARG A 24 49.66 66.65 -45.48
CA ARG A 24 50.98 66.22 -45.99
C ARG A 24 52.11 67.00 -45.33
N LEU A 25 53.29 66.40 -45.34
CA LEU A 25 54.50 66.96 -44.74
C LEU A 25 54.80 68.35 -45.31
N GLY A 26 54.73 69.36 -44.44
CA GLY A 26 55.02 70.75 -44.79
C GLY A 26 53.85 71.52 -45.42
N ASP A 27 52.64 70.94 -45.50
CA ASP A 27 51.43 71.66 -45.88
C ASP A 27 51.07 72.70 -44.80
N GLY A 28 50.85 73.96 -45.20
CA GLY A 28 50.37 75.01 -44.29
C GLY A 28 49.29 75.85 -44.98
N GLY A 29 48.15 76.02 -44.32
CA GLY A 29 47.04 76.83 -44.84
C GLY A 29 46.13 76.15 -45.86
N LEU A 30 46.33 74.85 -46.16
CA LEU A 30 45.57 74.10 -47.17
C LEU A 30 44.59 73.08 -46.57
N THR A 31 44.83 72.58 -45.36
CA THR A 31 43.93 71.63 -44.68
C THR A 31 43.13 72.35 -43.62
N THR A 32 41.83 72.49 -43.88
CA THR A 32 40.88 73.14 -42.99
C THR A 32 39.77 72.18 -42.58
N ILE A 33 39.45 72.19 -41.28
CA ILE A 33 38.40 71.39 -40.68
C ILE A 33 37.35 72.30 -40.05
N ASP A 34 36.08 71.94 -40.18
CA ASP A 34 34.98 72.56 -39.45
C ASP A 34 34.59 71.59 -38.33
N VAL A 35 34.51 72.05 -37.08
CA VAL A 35 34.27 71.20 -35.91
C VAL A 35 33.04 71.68 -35.17
N GLU A 36 32.13 70.76 -34.87
CA GLU A 36 30.99 70.96 -33.98
C GLU A 36 31.33 70.38 -32.61
N LEU A 37 31.34 71.23 -31.59
CA LEU A 37 31.61 70.86 -30.20
C LEU A 37 30.29 70.60 -29.47
N LEU A 38 30.18 69.45 -28.81
CA LEU A 38 28.99 69.01 -28.08
C LEU A 38 29.29 68.77 -26.59
N GLN A 39 28.27 68.95 -25.74
CA GLN A 39 28.32 68.60 -24.32
C GLN A 39 28.43 67.07 -24.11
N SER A 40 28.60 66.66 -22.86
CA SER A 40 28.72 65.24 -22.45
C SER A 40 27.58 64.31 -22.90
N ASP A 41 26.41 64.84 -23.25
CA ASP A 41 25.27 64.07 -23.78
C ASP A 41 25.43 63.68 -25.26
N GLY A 42 26.44 64.24 -25.95
CA GLY A 42 26.73 63.99 -27.36
C GLY A 42 25.66 64.51 -28.34
N LYS A 43 24.77 65.40 -27.90
CA LYS A 43 23.68 65.96 -28.72
C LYS A 43 23.54 67.47 -28.60
N THR A 44 23.80 68.03 -27.42
CA THR A 44 23.61 69.46 -27.17
C THR A 44 24.87 70.24 -27.58
N PRO A 45 24.77 71.26 -28.44
CA PRO A 45 25.90 72.09 -28.82
C PRO A 45 26.57 72.78 -27.63
N TYR A 46 27.89 72.84 -27.66
CA TYR A 46 28.71 73.48 -26.64
C TYR A 46 28.89 74.96 -26.96
N ALA A 47 28.29 75.86 -26.19
CA ALA A 47 28.40 77.29 -26.44
C ALA A 47 29.82 77.80 -26.13
N VAL A 48 30.44 78.46 -27.12
CA VAL A 48 31.75 79.12 -27.03
C VAL A 48 31.54 80.63 -27.06
N PHE A 49 31.83 81.31 -25.95
CA PHE A 49 31.70 82.76 -25.80
C PHE A 49 33.04 83.47 -26.06
N SER A 50 33.00 84.77 -26.38
CA SER A 50 34.19 85.55 -26.74
C SER A 50 35.22 85.73 -25.61
N ASN A 51 34.82 85.48 -24.37
CA ASN A 51 35.68 85.48 -23.18
C ASN A 51 36.27 84.09 -22.86
N HIS A 52 36.02 83.07 -23.69
CA HIS A 52 36.64 81.75 -23.57
C HIS A 52 37.90 81.66 -24.43
N GLU A 53 38.92 80.96 -23.94
CA GLU A 53 40.12 80.62 -24.71
C GLU A 53 39.98 79.21 -25.27
N LEU A 54 39.84 79.08 -26.59
CA LEU A 54 39.75 77.80 -27.29
C LEU A 54 41.03 77.58 -28.11
N ILE A 55 41.68 76.43 -27.90
CA ILE A 55 42.90 76.06 -28.62
C ILE A 55 42.82 74.63 -29.15
N PHE A 56 43.41 74.41 -30.32
CA PHE A 56 43.83 73.09 -30.77
C PHE A 56 45.08 72.67 -30.01
N VAL A 57 45.10 71.43 -29.54
CA VAL A 57 46.27 70.83 -28.87
C VAL A 57 46.62 69.51 -29.54
N GLY A 58 47.86 69.41 -30.01
CA GLY A 58 48.41 68.25 -30.69
C GLY A 58 49.73 67.79 -30.08
N THR A 59 49.99 66.49 -30.18
CA THR A 59 51.29 65.88 -29.90
C THR A 59 51.66 65.03 -31.10
N ASN A 60 52.71 65.43 -31.82
CA ASN A 60 53.09 64.78 -33.07
C ASN A 60 53.66 63.36 -32.85
N ALA A 61 53.98 62.64 -33.92
CA ALA A 61 54.48 61.27 -33.85
C ALA A 61 55.78 61.10 -33.03
N LYS A 62 56.60 62.15 -32.90
CA LYS A 62 57.82 62.14 -32.07
C LYS A 62 57.53 62.42 -30.59
N GLY A 63 56.34 62.92 -30.25
CA GLY A 63 55.99 63.34 -28.91
C GLY A 63 56.21 64.83 -28.64
N GLU A 64 56.45 65.64 -29.69
CA GLU A 64 56.62 67.09 -29.54
C GLU A 64 55.25 67.78 -29.57
N TYR A 65 55.12 68.84 -28.79
CA TYR A 65 53.90 69.62 -28.63
C TYR A 65 53.68 70.58 -29.81
N THR A 66 52.43 70.71 -30.25
CA THR A 66 52.00 71.71 -31.23
C THR A 66 50.58 72.16 -30.91
N ASP A 67 50.27 73.42 -31.20
CA ASP A 67 48.97 74.02 -30.93
C ASP A 67 48.53 74.96 -32.07
N GLY A 68 47.37 75.57 -31.89
CA GLY A 68 46.88 76.64 -32.74
C GLY A 68 45.51 77.15 -32.31
N VAL A 69 45.15 78.34 -32.77
CA VAL A 69 43.87 78.99 -32.40
C VAL A 69 42.86 78.78 -33.55
N PRO A 70 41.70 78.14 -33.31
CA PRO A 70 40.64 78.04 -34.29
C PRO A 70 39.86 79.36 -34.44
N GLU A 71 39.28 79.54 -35.61
CA GLU A 71 38.28 80.57 -35.89
C GLU A 71 36.90 80.12 -35.39
N ILE A 72 36.17 80.96 -34.66
CA ILE A 72 34.80 80.65 -34.22
C ILE A 72 33.84 81.09 -35.31
N LEU A 73 33.10 80.13 -35.89
CA LEU A 73 32.12 80.41 -36.94
C LEU A 73 30.73 80.70 -36.37
N ASP A 74 30.28 79.90 -35.41
CA ASP A 74 29.02 80.09 -34.67
C ASP A 74 29.21 79.62 -33.21
N GLY A 75 29.50 80.58 -32.33
CA GLY A 75 29.78 80.31 -30.92
C GLY A 75 28.59 79.73 -30.16
N GLN A 76 27.34 80.10 -30.49
CA GLN A 76 26.17 79.56 -29.80
C GLN A 76 25.91 78.09 -30.13
N LYS A 77 26.32 77.66 -31.33
CA LYS A 77 26.21 76.27 -31.79
C LYS A 77 27.50 75.48 -31.68
N GLY A 78 28.55 76.03 -31.04
CA GLY A 78 29.82 75.35 -30.88
C GLY A 78 30.51 75.00 -32.20
N ILE A 79 30.26 75.77 -33.27
CA ILE A 79 30.85 75.52 -34.59
C ILE A 79 32.10 76.37 -34.77
N ILE A 80 33.23 75.71 -34.98
CA ILE A 80 34.54 76.32 -35.16
C ILE A 80 35.19 75.84 -36.44
N ARG A 81 36.23 76.53 -36.87
CA ARG A 81 37.08 76.18 -38.01
C ARG A 81 38.53 76.21 -37.60
N TYR A 82 39.25 75.14 -37.88
CA TYR A 82 40.69 75.07 -37.65
C TYR A 82 41.43 74.81 -38.95
N THR A 83 42.43 75.64 -39.23
CA THR A 83 43.32 75.48 -40.38
C THR A 83 44.69 75.08 -39.89
N PHE A 84 45.17 73.91 -40.31
CA PHE A 84 46.46 73.40 -39.89
C PHE A 84 47.61 74.22 -40.50
N THR A 85 48.60 74.52 -39.67
CA THR A 85 49.81 75.24 -40.05
C THR A 85 50.89 74.28 -40.54
N LYS A 86 51.92 74.84 -41.19
CA LYS A 86 53.09 74.09 -41.65
C LYS A 86 53.80 73.39 -40.48
N GLU A 87 53.81 74.05 -39.32
CA GLU A 87 54.38 73.54 -38.09
C GLU A 87 53.59 72.34 -37.56
N ASN A 88 52.25 72.39 -37.62
CA ASN A 88 51.43 71.23 -37.24
C ASN A 88 51.79 70.00 -38.11
N PHE A 89 52.03 70.18 -39.41
CA PHE A 89 52.38 69.08 -40.33
C PHE A 89 53.88 68.95 -40.61
N SER A 90 54.73 69.34 -39.65
CA SER A 90 56.19 69.27 -39.80
C SER A 90 56.79 67.87 -39.56
N VAL A 91 56.03 66.94 -38.97
CA VAL A 91 56.49 65.59 -38.61
C VAL A 91 55.59 64.53 -39.23
N LEU A 92 56.18 63.63 -40.00
CA LEU A 92 55.51 62.50 -40.65
C LEU A 92 54.88 61.53 -39.63
N LYS A 93 53.82 60.84 -40.09
CA LYS A 93 53.00 59.85 -39.37
C LYS A 93 51.95 60.47 -38.43
N GLU A 94 51.10 59.59 -37.93
CA GLU A 94 49.99 59.90 -37.04
C GLU A 94 50.45 60.61 -35.75
N PHE A 95 49.73 61.66 -35.39
CA PHE A 95 49.84 62.31 -34.10
C PHE A 95 49.56 61.29 -32.99
N LYS A 96 50.34 61.35 -31.91
CA LYS A 96 50.04 60.55 -30.71
C LYS A 96 48.72 60.98 -30.08
N ARG A 97 48.38 62.27 -30.20
CA ARG A 97 47.15 62.85 -29.65
C ARG A 97 46.79 64.16 -30.34
N ALA A 98 45.51 64.41 -30.56
CA ALA A 98 45.00 65.68 -31.09
C ALA A 98 43.57 65.93 -30.57
N TYR A 99 43.31 67.09 -29.98
CA TYR A 99 42.01 67.46 -29.41
C TYR A 99 41.86 68.98 -29.33
N PHE A 100 40.65 69.45 -29.00
CA PHE A 100 40.41 70.85 -28.66
C PHE A 100 40.24 71.02 -27.16
N GLN A 101 40.77 72.13 -26.63
CA GLN A 101 40.68 72.51 -25.23
C GLN A 101 40.08 73.91 -25.13
N LEU A 102 39.06 74.05 -24.29
CA LEU A 102 38.45 75.32 -23.94
C LEU A 102 38.75 75.65 -22.48
N THR A 103 39.16 76.88 -22.22
CA THR A 103 39.29 77.44 -20.88
C THR A 103 38.29 78.59 -20.74
N ASP A 104 37.42 78.52 -19.73
CA ASP A 104 36.44 79.58 -19.47
C ASP A 104 37.06 80.79 -18.75
N ALA A 105 36.27 81.85 -18.55
CA ALA A 105 36.72 83.09 -17.91
C ALA A 105 37.05 82.91 -16.41
N GLU A 106 36.62 81.82 -15.78
CA GLU A 106 36.91 81.47 -14.39
C GLU A 106 38.15 80.55 -14.26
N GLY A 107 38.72 80.11 -15.40
CA GLY A 107 39.91 79.28 -15.48
C GLY A 107 39.63 77.78 -15.50
N SER A 108 38.37 77.35 -15.55
CA SER A 108 38.02 75.93 -15.67
C SER A 108 38.30 75.42 -17.08
N ARG A 109 38.90 74.22 -17.16
CA ARG A 109 39.33 73.61 -18.43
C ARG A 109 38.44 72.44 -18.81
N VAL A 110 37.93 72.48 -20.03
CA VAL A 110 37.23 71.39 -20.70
C VAL A 110 38.05 70.93 -21.90
N THR A 111 38.18 69.62 -22.06
CA THR A 111 38.83 69.01 -23.23
C THR A 111 37.85 68.09 -23.92
N PHE A 112 37.74 68.23 -25.24
CA PHE A 112 36.88 67.39 -26.06
C PHE A 112 37.59 66.08 -26.44
N GLN A 113 36.84 65.15 -27.02
CA GLN A 113 37.35 63.89 -27.52
C GLN A 113 38.58 64.07 -28.44
N ASP A 114 39.50 63.11 -28.34
CA ASP A 114 40.66 63.04 -29.22
C ASP A 114 40.21 62.60 -30.64
N PHE A 115 40.86 63.15 -31.66
CA PHE A 115 40.70 62.73 -33.06
C PHE A 115 42.05 62.40 -33.69
N THR A 116 42.04 61.66 -34.80
CA THR A 116 43.26 61.25 -35.48
C THR A 116 43.72 62.32 -36.45
N VAL A 117 45.00 62.68 -36.39
CA VAL A 117 45.67 63.52 -37.40
C VAL A 117 46.82 62.72 -37.98
N ASP A 118 46.80 62.45 -39.29
CA ASP A 118 47.88 61.74 -39.97
C ASP A 118 48.60 62.61 -40.99
N VAL A 119 49.92 62.65 -40.89
CA VAL A 119 50.79 63.44 -41.77
C VAL A 119 51.47 62.50 -42.76
N LEU A 120 50.98 62.52 -43.99
CA LEU A 120 51.52 61.73 -45.07
C LEU A 120 52.74 62.40 -45.71
N ASN A 121 53.55 61.61 -46.41
CA ASN A 121 54.64 62.18 -47.17
C ASN A 121 54.12 63.07 -48.31
N ASN A 122 54.88 64.10 -48.67
CA ASN A 122 54.51 64.96 -49.77
C ASN A 122 54.46 64.10 -51.05
N SER A 123 53.33 64.11 -51.74
CA SER A 123 53.04 63.15 -52.81
C SER A 123 53.33 63.76 -54.17
N ASP A 124 54.56 63.65 -54.65
CA ASP A 124 54.80 63.60 -56.10
C ASP A 124 54.43 62.18 -56.56
N ILE A 125 53.29 62.06 -57.22
CA ILE A 125 52.76 60.77 -57.67
C ILE A 125 53.54 60.35 -58.92
N ASN A 126 54.12 59.15 -58.92
CA ASN A 126 54.79 58.66 -60.13
C ASN A 126 53.77 58.13 -61.15
N GLN A 127 54.20 58.06 -62.41
CA GLN A 127 53.32 57.74 -63.54
C GLN A 127 52.59 56.38 -63.39
N GLY A 128 53.24 55.38 -62.79
CA GLY A 128 52.63 54.06 -62.55
C GLY A 128 51.49 54.09 -61.53
N GLN A 129 51.59 54.94 -60.51
CA GLN A 129 50.52 55.14 -59.53
C GLN A 129 49.35 55.92 -60.14
N VAL A 130 49.60 56.91 -61.01
CA VAL A 130 48.53 57.61 -61.75
C VAL A 130 47.74 56.62 -62.60
N THR A 131 48.41 55.74 -63.35
CA THR A 131 47.73 54.72 -64.16
C THR A 131 46.89 53.78 -63.30
N LEU A 132 47.37 53.37 -62.12
CA LEU A 132 46.61 52.52 -61.21
C LEU A 132 45.36 53.23 -60.66
N TYR A 133 45.49 54.49 -60.23
CA TYR A 133 44.37 55.26 -59.71
C TYR A 133 43.31 55.53 -60.77
N VAL A 134 43.73 55.95 -61.98
CA VAL A 134 42.80 56.17 -63.10
C VAL A 134 42.06 54.88 -63.43
N ARG A 135 42.76 53.74 -63.50
CA ARG A 135 42.13 52.44 -63.75
C ARG A 135 41.10 52.06 -62.68
N LEU A 136 41.40 52.30 -61.40
CA LEU A 136 40.46 52.00 -60.31
C LEU A 136 39.23 52.93 -60.34
N LEU A 137 39.43 54.21 -60.69
CA LEU A 137 38.35 55.17 -60.87
C LEU A 137 37.45 54.78 -62.05
N ASP A 138 38.05 54.41 -63.18
CA ASP A 138 37.31 53.93 -64.36
C ASP A 138 36.52 52.66 -64.06
N GLN A 139 37.07 51.73 -63.28
CA GLN A 139 36.35 50.54 -62.83
C GLN A 139 35.16 50.90 -61.94
N LEU A 140 35.33 51.84 -61.01
CA LEU A 140 34.26 52.27 -60.12
C LEU A 140 33.14 53.01 -60.89
N LEU A 141 33.53 53.81 -61.87
CA LEU A 141 32.61 54.52 -62.75
C LEU A 141 31.84 53.54 -63.65
N ALA A 142 32.53 52.53 -64.21
CA ALA A 142 31.91 51.50 -65.03
C ALA A 142 30.92 50.63 -64.23
N ASP A 143 31.25 50.28 -62.99
CA ASP A 143 30.34 49.54 -62.11
C ASP A 143 29.12 50.39 -61.71
N PHE A 144 29.28 51.70 -61.52
CA PHE A 144 28.18 52.63 -61.30
C PHE A 144 27.27 52.71 -62.54
N GLU A 145 27.84 52.96 -63.72
CA GLU A 145 27.11 53.01 -64.99
C GLU A 145 26.44 51.67 -65.33
N LYS A 146 27.03 50.51 -65.01
CA LYS A 146 26.38 49.21 -65.26
C LYS A 146 25.12 49.01 -64.42
N ARG A 147 25.09 49.55 -63.19
CA ARG A 147 23.99 49.34 -62.24
C ARG A 147 22.91 50.43 -62.30
N PHE A 148 23.29 51.64 -62.72
CA PHE A 148 22.41 52.82 -62.73
C PHE A 148 22.39 53.54 -64.11
N GLY A 149 22.97 52.94 -65.14
CA GLY A 149 23.15 53.51 -66.48
C GLY A 149 21.90 53.50 -67.34
N ASN A 150 20.97 54.41 -67.08
CA ASN A 150 20.17 54.96 -68.16
C ASN A 150 20.82 56.28 -68.61
N GLN A 151 21.58 56.22 -69.72
CA GLN A 151 22.38 57.35 -70.23
C GLN A 151 21.56 58.55 -70.72
N SER A 152 20.23 58.44 -70.71
CA SER A 152 19.30 59.53 -71.03
C SER A 152 18.97 60.44 -69.84
N VAL A 153 19.52 60.17 -68.64
CA VAL A 153 19.34 60.98 -67.43
C VAL A 153 20.69 61.51 -66.95
N ASP A 154 20.73 62.79 -66.54
CA ASP A 154 21.93 63.45 -66.03
C ASP A 154 22.59 62.67 -64.87
N PHE A 155 23.92 62.67 -64.82
CA PHE A 155 24.69 61.90 -63.84
C PHE A 155 24.36 62.32 -62.40
N GLU A 156 24.20 63.63 -62.14
CA GLU A 156 23.95 64.15 -60.81
C GLU A 156 22.62 63.63 -60.26
N GLU A 157 21.60 63.54 -61.12
CA GLU A 157 20.28 63.05 -60.74
C GLU A 157 20.29 61.55 -60.44
N ARG A 158 21.02 60.76 -61.23
CA ARG A 158 21.20 59.32 -60.96
C ARG A 158 21.97 59.07 -59.66
N PHE A 159 22.98 59.90 -59.38
CA PHE A 159 23.74 59.81 -58.13
C PHE A 159 22.88 60.16 -56.91
N LYS A 160 21.98 61.16 -57.02
CA LYS A 160 20.98 61.45 -55.96
C LYS A 160 20.06 60.27 -55.69
N VAL A 161 19.54 59.62 -56.73
CA VAL A 161 18.69 58.42 -56.58
C VAL A 161 19.44 57.28 -55.90
N PHE A 162 20.72 57.06 -56.25
CA PHE A 162 21.57 56.09 -55.56
C PHE A 162 21.72 56.40 -54.07
N LEU A 163 22.00 57.66 -53.72
CA LEU A 163 22.12 58.09 -52.33
C LEU A 163 20.81 57.90 -51.56
N GLN A 164 19.66 58.23 -52.16
CA GLN A 164 18.34 58.01 -51.57
C GLN A 164 18.05 56.52 -51.34
N ALA A 165 18.39 55.66 -52.29
CA ALA A 165 18.22 54.22 -52.14
C ALA A 165 19.10 53.65 -51.01
N LYS A 166 20.32 54.18 -50.85
CA LYS A 166 21.22 53.80 -49.76
C LYS A 166 20.75 54.33 -48.40
N ASP A 167 20.21 55.55 -48.37
CA ASP A 167 19.62 56.11 -47.17
C ASP A 167 18.41 55.28 -46.71
N LEU A 168 17.53 54.89 -47.65
CA LEU A 168 16.40 54.01 -47.35
C LEU A 168 16.84 52.63 -46.83
N GLN A 169 17.86 52.03 -47.45
CA GLN A 169 18.46 50.78 -46.95
C GLN A 169 19.00 50.95 -45.52
N TYR A 170 19.65 52.07 -45.24
CA TYR A 170 20.17 52.38 -43.91
C TYR A 170 19.04 52.55 -42.87
N GLN A 171 17.96 53.26 -43.22
CA GLN A 171 16.79 53.42 -42.35
C GLN A 171 16.14 52.07 -42.01
N ASN A 172 15.98 51.18 -43.00
CA ASN A 172 15.42 49.85 -42.78
C ASN A 172 16.29 49.02 -41.82
N ILE A 173 17.61 49.02 -42.00
CA ILE A 173 18.53 48.32 -41.10
C ILE A 173 18.46 48.91 -39.69
N TYR A 174 18.36 50.23 -39.57
CA TYR A 174 18.25 50.91 -38.29
C TYR A 174 16.93 50.55 -37.56
N GLN A 175 15.81 50.45 -38.28
CA GLN A 175 14.55 49.96 -37.72
C GLN A 175 14.66 48.51 -37.26
N MET A 176 15.21 47.62 -38.08
CA MET A 176 15.43 46.22 -37.70
C MET A 176 16.31 46.08 -36.45
N TYR A 177 17.34 46.91 -36.33
CA TYR A 177 18.19 46.97 -35.14
C TYR A 177 17.39 47.37 -33.89
N ASN A 178 16.57 48.43 -33.97
CA ASN A 178 15.75 48.88 -32.84
C ASN A 178 14.72 47.82 -32.42
N ASP A 179 14.08 47.15 -33.38
CA ASP A 179 13.14 46.07 -33.09
C ASP A 179 13.82 44.89 -32.39
N LEU A 180 15.04 44.55 -32.81
CA LEU A 180 15.84 43.50 -32.17
C LEU A 180 16.16 43.88 -30.72
N VAL A 181 16.55 45.13 -30.47
CA VAL A 181 16.86 45.64 -29.13
C VAL A 181 15.63 45.57 -28.23
N ILE A 182 14.45 45.95 -28.71
CA ILE A 182 13.19 45.87 -27.95
C ILE A 182 12.86 44.41 -27.60
N LYS A 183 13.00 43.49 -28.55
CA LYS A 183 12.77 42.05 -28.30
C LYS A 183 13.75 41.48 -27.28
N LEU A 184 15.02 41.89 -27.35
CA LEU A 184 16.05 41.46 -26.40
C LEU A 184 15.75 41.95 -24.97
N ASP A 185 15.32 43.21 -24.82
CA ASP A 185 14.92 43.77 -23.52
C ASP A 185 13.72 43.01 -22.91
N LYS A 186 12.72 42.67 -23.74
CA LYS A 186 11.58 41.86 -23.30
C LYS A 186 12.02 40.47 -22.85
N LEU A 187 12.86 39.79 -23.62
CA LEU A 187 13.35 38.45 -23.30
C LEU A 187 14.18 38.44 -22.01
N SER A 188 14.97 39.50 -21.78
CA SER A 188 15.72 39.69 -20.54
C SER A 188 14.82 39.85 -19.32
N LYS A 189 13.70 40.57 -19.45
CA LYS A 189 12.70 40.73 -18.37
C LYS A 189 11.99 39.42 -18.05
N ASP A 190 11.55 38.69 -19.07
CA ASP A 190 10.89 37.39 -18.90
C ASP A 190 11.82 36.38 -18.22
N THR A 191 13.10 36.35 -18.61
CA THR A 191 14.13 35.49 -17.98
C THR A 191 14.29 35.79 -16.50
N LYS A 192 14.31 37.08 -16.12
CA LYS A 192 14.43 37.49 -14.72
C LYS A 192 13.20 37.05 -13.90
N SER A 193 11.99 37.22 -14.45
CA SER A 193 10.75 36.77 -13.79
C SER A 193 10.73 35.25 -13.58
N ILE A 194 11.21 34.46 -14.54
CA ILE A 194 11.34 33.00 -14.40
C ILE A 194 12.33 32.65 -13.29
N GLN A 195 13.48 33.34 -13.20
CA GLN A 195 14.46 33.11 -12.16
C GLN A 195 13.92 33.43 -10.77
N GLU A 196 13.15 34.51 -10.62
CA GLU A 196 12.49 34.88 -9.36
C GLU A 196 11.47 33.81 -8.94
N MET A 197 10.65 33.33 -9.88
CA MET A 197 9.69 32.25 -9.62
C MET A 197 10.37 30.91 -9.28
N GLN A 198 11.48 30.58 -9.95
CA GLN A 198 12.27 29.39 -9.62
C GLN A 198 12.85 29.47 -8.21
N ALA A 199 13.34 30.64 -7.79
CA ALA A 199 13.85 30.85 -6.44
C ALA A 199 12.76 30.71 -5.38
N GLU A 200 11.55 31.22 -5.66
CA GLU A 200 10.39 31.07 -4.78
C GLU A 200 9.93 29.62 -4.67
N ILE A 201 9.90 28.87 -5.79
CA ILE A 201 9.59 27.44 -5.79
C ILE A 201 10.63 26.66 -4.98
N LEU A 202 11.92 26.92 -5.18
CA LEU A 202 12.99 26.25 -4.42
C LEU A 202 12.86 26.52 -2.93
N LYS A 203 12.63 27.78 -2.53
CA LYS A 203 12.39 28.15 -1.14
C LYS A 203 11.16 27.45 -0.57
N SER A 204 10.07 27.38 -1.33
CA SER A 204 8.85 26.68 -0.92
C SER A 204 9.09 25.18 -0.71
N ILE A 205 9.87 24.54 -1.60
CA ILE A 205 10.27 23.13 -1.46
C ILE A 205 11.12 22.90 -0.20
N GLU A 206 12.05 23.81 0.11
CA GLU A 206 12.88 23.75 1.32
C GLU A 206 12.08 23.99 2.61
N GLU A 207 11.14 24.94 2.61
CA GLU A 207 10.33 25.30 3.78
C GLU A 207 9.21 24.30 4.08
N HIS A 208 8.63 23.66 3.06
CA HIS A 208 7.46 22.78 3.19
C HIS A 208 7.76 21.29 3.04
N ASP A 209 9.04 20.93 2.96
CA ASP A 209 9.55 19.55 2.94
C ASP A 209 8.73 18.57 2.07
N VAL A 210 8.51 18.96 0.82
CA VAL A 210 7.55 18.29 -0.09
C VAL A 210 8.03 16.89 -0.54
N PHE A 211 9.26 16.48 -0.17
CA PHE A 211 9.89 15.26 -0.68
C PHE A 211 10.60 14.37 0.36
N THR A 212 10.60 14.67 1.67
CA THR A 212 10.99 13.65 2.65
C THR A 212 9.83 12.65 2.86
N LYS A 213 9.80 11.62 2.00
CA LYS A 213 8.96 10.43 2.18
C LYS A 213 9.05 9.85 3.59
N GLN A 214 10.13 10.11 4.32
CA GLN A 214 10.38 9.56 5.63
C GLN A 214 9.47 10.18 6.71
N GLU A 215 9.18 11.49 6.65
CA GLU A 215 8.27 12.12 7.63
C GLU A 215 6.80 11.97 7.23
N SER A 216 6.44 12.07 5.95
CA SER A 216 5.05 11.80 5.53
C SER A 216 4.64 10.35 5.80
N SER A 217 5.52 9.38 5.51
CA SER A 217 5.23 7.97 5.81
C SER A 217 5.32 7.70 7.30
N ALA A 218 6.27 8.28 8.05
CA ALA A 218 6.31 8.10 9.50
C ALA A 218 5.13 8.76 10.21
N ASN A 219 4.60 9.89 9.71
CA ASN A 219 3.46 10.58 10.30
C ASN A 219 2.14 9.86 9.95
N VAL A 220 1.98 9.37 8.71
CA VAL A 220 0.85 8.49 8.37
C VAL A 220 0.96 7.17 9.13
N ILE A 221 2.15 6.56 9.20
CA ILE A 221 2.36 5.36 10.00
C ILE A 221 2.07 5.67 11.47
N TYR A 222 2.59 6.73 12.08
CA TYR A 222 2.33 7.12 13.47
C TYR A 222 0.85 7.45 13.73
N GLN A 223 0.14 8.05 12.78
CA GLN A 223 -1.32 8.24 12.87
C GLN A 223 -2.10 6.91 12.76
N VAL A 224 -1.54 5.92 12.06
CA VAL A 224 -2.17 4.62 11.77
C VAL A 224 -1.77 3.53 12.79
N ILE A 225 -0.58 3.60 13.40
CA ILE A 225 -0.02 2.68 14.41
C ILE A 225 0.15 3.32 15.79
N GLY A 226 -0.09 4.63 15.94
CA GLY A 226 -0.07 5.31 17.22
C GLY A 226 -1.24 4.87 18.10
N LYS A 227 -1.17 5.19 19.40
CA LYS A 227 -2.26 4.91 20.35
C LYS A 227 -3.48 5.85 20.20
N GLU A 228 -3.50 6.68 19.17
CA GLU A 228 -4.60 7.60 18.94
C GLU A 228 -5.85 6.80 18.61
N LYS A 229 -6.93 7.19 19.28
CA LYS A 229 -8.26 6.68 19.05
C LYS A 229 -9.08 7.80 18.42
N ALA A 230 -9.84 7.47 17.40
CA ALA A 230 -10.74 8.40 16.73
C ALA A 230 -12.16 8.17 17.24
N GLU A 231 -12.76 9.21 17.82
CA GLU A 231 -14.19 9.25 18.08
C GLU A 231 -14.93 9.70 16.82
N ILE A 232 -15.91 8.90 16.40
CA ILE A 232 -16.69 9.16 15.20
C ILE A 232 -18.17 9.00 15.53
N THR A 233 -18.94 10.06 15.32
CA THR A 233 -20.39 10.03 15.47
C THR A 233 -21.07 9.69 14.15
N PHE A 234 -21.88 8.63 14.18
CA PHE A 234 -22.70 8.19 13.07
C PHE A 234 -24.16 8.52 13.33
N ARG A 235 -24.81 9.13 12.34
CA ARG A 235 -26.24 9.43 12.37
C ARG A 235 -27.03 8.34 11.68
N LEU A 236 -27.98 7.77 12.39
CA LEU A 236 -28.91 6.77 11.90
C LEU A 236 -30.30 7.40 11.81
N ASP A 237 -30.72 7.70 10.58
CA ASP A 237 -32.05 8.25 10.31
C ASP A 237 -33.15 7.17 10.41
N ALA A 238 -34.40 7.60 10.63
CA ALA A 238 -35.54 6.70 10.66
C ALA A 238 -35.75 5.98 9.31
N LYS A 239 -35.94 4.65 9.35
CA LYS A 239 -36.31 3.80 8.20
C LYS A 239 -37.62 3.06 8.43
N SER A 240 -38.29 2.59 7.36
CA SER A 240 -39.68 2.09 7.35
C SER A 240 -39.93 0.92 8.30
N GLU A 241 -38.93 0.06 8.46
CA GLU A 241 -38.98 -1.11 9.32
C GLU A 241 -38.80 -0.80 10.81
N PHE A 242 -38.38 0.43 11.15
CA PHE A 242 -38.00 0.84 12.50
C PHE A 242 -39.07 1.67 13.23
N VAL A 243 -40.00 2.30 12.51
CA VAL A 243 -41.00 3.20 13.14
C VAL A 243 -42.40 2.57 13.16
N LYS A 244 -43.02 2.54 14.34
CA LYS A 244 -44.38 2.00 14.52
C LYS A 244 -45.20 2.90 15.43
N VAL A 245 -46.51 2.96 15.21
CA VAL A 245 -47.47 3.77 15.98
C VAL A 245 -48.51 2.90 16.67
N SER A 246 -49.03 3.36 17.80
CA SER A 246 -50.16 2.72 18.47
C SER A 246 -50.99 3.71 19.29
N SER A 247 -52.18 3.27 19.66
CA SER A 247 -53.11 3.95 20.57
C SER A 247 -53.42 3.05 21.74
N VAL A 248 -53.27 3.57 22.95
CA VAL A 248 -53.53 2.79 24.16
C VAL A 248 -54.16 3.65 25.24
N GLY A 249 -54.84 3.01 26.19
CA GLY A 249 -55.31 3.68 27.39
C GLY A 249 -54.15 4.37 28.13
N TYR A 250 -54.42 5.54 28.69
CA TYR A 250 -53.40 6.46 29.21
C TYR A 250 -52.52 5.93 30.36
N THR A 251 -52.85 4.79 30.94
CA THR A 251 -52.05 4.12 31.98
C THR A 251 -51.07 3.10 31.41
N THR A 252 -51.09 2.85 30.10
CA THR A 252 -50.35 1.76 29.47
C THR A 252 -49.32 2.31 28.49
N LEU A 253 -48.06 1.90 28.65
CA LEU A 253 -47.02 2.08 27.63
C LEU A 253 -46.70 0.69 27.05
N LEU A 254 -46.83 0.52 25.73
CA LEU A 254 -46.55 -0.77 25.10
C LEU A 254 -45.05 -1.06 25.10
N SER A 255 -44.64 -2.28 25.47
CA SER A 255 -43.23 -2.69 25.33
C SER A 255 -42.79 -2.69 23.85
N PRO A 256 -41.49 -2.56 23.54
CA PRO A 256 -41.01 -2.59 22.16
C PRO A 256 -41.44 -3.85 21.38
N THR A 257 -41.52 -5.00 22.06
CA THR A 257 -41.88 -6.29 21.45
C THR A 257 -43.39 -6.56 21.36
N ASN A 258 -44.23 -5.61 21.76
CA ASN A 258 -45.69 -5.80 21.74
C ASN A 258 -46.23 -5.98 20.30
N VAL A 259 -47.23 -6.83 20.12
CA VAL A 259 -47.81 -7.11 18.79
C VAL A 259 -48.79 -6.03 18.31
N SER A 260 -49.26 -5.14 19.19
CA SER A 260 -50.21 -4.06 18.88
C SER A 260 -49.57 -2.82 18.23
N TRP A 261 -48.28 -2.90 17.87
CA TRP A 261 -47.59 -1.87 17.10
C TRP A 261 -47.93 -1.97 15.61
N THR A 262 -48.41 -0.89 15.02
CA THR A 262 -48.69 -0.81 13.58
C THR A 262 -47.53 -0.11 12.87
N PRO A 263 -46.90 -0.72 11.84
CA PRO A 263 -45.86 -0.05 11.06
C PRO A 263 -46.41 1.12 10.26
N LEU A 264 -45.57 2.13 10.03
CA LEU A 264 -45.91 3.24 9.15
C LEU A 264 -45.81 2.83 7.68
N THR A 265 -46.58 3.50 6.82
CA THR A 265 -46.38 3.40 5.36
C THR A 265 -45.09 4.11 4.96
N GLU A 266 -44.56 3.79 3.77
CA GLU A 266 -43.35 4.43 3.24
C GLU A 266 -43.52 5.96 3.06
N GLU A 267 -44.69 6.40 2.60
CA GLU A 267 -45.05 7.83 2.52
C GLU A 267 -45.03 8.51 3.89
N GLN A 268 -45.58 7.87 4.93
CA GLN A 268 -45.59 8.41 6.29
C GLN A 268 -44.19 8.47 6.90
N LEU A 269 -43.30 7.54 6.52
CA LEU A 269 -41.93 7.55 6.96
C LEU A 269 -41.10 8.65 6.28
N ASN A 270 -41.36 8.97 5.01
CA ASN A 270 -40.62 10.04 4.34
C ASN A 270 -40.73 11.37 5.11
N ASN A 271 -41.89 11.63 5.72
CA ASN A 271 -42.15 12.77 6.63
C ASN A 271 -41.42 12.68 7.99
N LEU A 272 -40.55 11.69 8.20
CA LEU A 272 -39.76 11.49 9.42
C LEU A 272 -38.26 11.37 9.13
N SER A 273 -37.88 11.38 7.85
CA SER A 273 -36.55 11.03 7.37
C SER A 273 -35.57 12.21 7.32
N SER A 274 -36.09 13.44 7.32
CA SER A 274 -35.32 14.68 7.32
C SER A 274 -36.07 15.80 8.04
N LEU A 275 -35.33 16.74 8.61
CA LEU A 275 -35.90 17.96 9.16
C LEU A 275 -36.25 18.93 8.02
N ASP A 276 -37.47 18.85 7.50
CA ASP A 276 -37.90 19.63 6.33
C ASP A 276 -39.25 20.36 6.52
N GLY A 277 -39.87 20.20 7.69
CA GLY A 277 -41.16 20.81 8.04
C GLY A 277 -42.37 19.95 7.64
N SER A 278 -42.16 18.79 7.01
CA SER A 278 -43.23 17.85 6.64
C SER A 278 -43.54 16.95 7.83
N LEU A 279 -44.64 17.25 8.52
CA LEU A 279 -44.97 16.52 9.74
C LEU A 279 -45.64 15.17 9.46
N TYR A 280 -45.14 14.13 10.13
CA TYR A 280 -45.96 12.98 10.47
C TYR A 280 -46.84 13.31 11.68
N SER A 281 -48.15 13.22 11.49
CA SER A 281 -49.15 13.48 12.53
C SER A 281 -50.04 12.26 12.77
N ALA A 282 -50.07 11.76 14.00
CA ALA A 282 -50.96 10.68 14.43
C ALA A 282 -51.84 11.14 15.58
N ARG A 283 -53.17 10.91 15.46
CA ARG A 283 -54.18 11.39 16.42
C ARG A 283 -55.14 10.30 16.91
N ASP A 284 -55.55 10.37 18.17
CA ASP A 284 -56.63 9.56 18.75
C ASP A 284 -57.78 10.43 19.27
N VAL A 285 -58.98 9.86 19.27
CA VAL A 285 -60.23 10.52 19.68
C VAL A 285 -60.90 9.81 20.86
N ALA A 286 -60.47 8.60 21.21
CA ALA A 286 -61.03 7.84 22.32
C ALA A 286 -60.68 8.49 23.66
N ALA A 287 -61.68 8.65 24.53
CA ALA A 287 -61.49 9.28 25.84
C ALA A 287 -60.48 8.49 26.67
N ASN A 288 -59.54 9.20 27.31
CA ASN A 288 -58.47 8.61 28.12
C ASN A 288 -57.49 7.71 27.34
N TYR A 289 -57.36 7.89 26.03
CA TYR A 289 -56.31 7.24 25.23
C TYR A 289 -55.17 8.22 24.96
N MET A 290 -53.96 7.70 24.80
CA MET A 290 -52.79 8.46 24.35
C MET A 290 -52.24 7.89 23.04
N LYS A 291 -51.65 8.75 22.22
CA LYS A 291 -50.85 8.34 21.07
C LYS A 291 -49.41 8.09 21.45
N GLN A 292 -48.86 7.02 20.89
CA GLN A 292 -47.50 6.56 21.11
C GLN A 292 -46.86 6.21 19.78
N LEU A 293 -45.65 6.71 19.55
CA LEU A 293 -44.81 6.37 18.41
C LEU A 293 -43.52 5.75 18.94
N LYS A 294 -43.15 4.60 18.41
CA LYS A 294 -41.94 3.86 18.73
C LYS A 294 -40.96 3.93 17.57
N TYR A 295 -39.69 4.11 17.88
CA TYR A 295 -38.57 3.99 16.94
C TYR A 295 -37.58 2.95 17.47
N ASP A 296 -37.40 1.84 16.75
CA ASP A 296 -36.47 0.75 17.05
C ASP A 296 -35.29 0.79 16.07
N CYS A 297 -34.17 1.40 16.46
CA CYS A 297 -33.01 1.54 15.58
C CYS A 297 -32.09 0.30 15.68
N ASP A 298 -31.84 -0.37 14.55
CA ASP A 298 -30.92 -1.52 14.45
C ASP A 298 -29.47 -1.07 14.26
N ILE A 299 -28.79 -0.81 15.38
CA ILE A 299 -27.39 -0.38 15.39
C ILE A 299 -26.45 -1.51 14.97
N LEU A 300 -26.77 -2.77 15.29
CA LEU A 300 -25.95 -3.91 14.86
C LEU A 300 -25.99 -4.06 13.34
N GLY A 301 -27.18 -4.05 12.74
CA GLY A 301 -27.33 -4.10 11.29
C GLY A 301 -26.60 -2.95 10.59
N PHE A 302 -26.70 -1.73 11.13
CA PHE A 302 -26.00 -0.56 10.61
C PHE A 302 -24.47 -0.74 10.64
N PHE A 303 -23.88 -1.05 11.81
CA PHE A 303 -22.43 -1.18 11.92
C PHE A 303 -21.86 -2.41 11.21
N LYS A 304 -22.65 -3.49 11.02
CA LYS A 304 -22.27 -4.60 10.14
C LYS A 304 -22.14 -4.15 8.69
N SER A 305 -23.07 -3.32 8.22
CA SER A 305 -23.00 -2.75 6.87
C SER A 305 -21.84 -1.76 6.71
N LEU A 306 -21.53 -1.00 7.75
CA LEU A 306 -20.51 0.04 7.72
C LEU A 306 -19.07 -0.51 7.87
N LEU A 307 -18.84 -1.34 8.89
CA LEU A 307 -17.52 -1.86 9.27
C LEU A 307 -17.21 -3.21 8.61
N GLY A 308 -18.24 -3.92 8.13
CA GLY A 308 -18.13 -5.23 7.51
C GLY A 308 -18.07 -6.39 8.53
N GLU A 309 -18.52 -7.59 8.12
CA GLU A 309 -18.52 -8.78 8.98
C GLU A 309 -17.11 -9.14 9.51
N LYS A 310 -16.07 -8.95 8.67
CA LYS A 310 -14.69 -9.25 9.04
C LYS A 310 -14.19 -8.47 10.25
N PHE A 311 -14.67 -7.24 10.44
CA PHE A 311 -14.28 -6.40 11.58
C PHE A 311 -14.62 -7.07 12.91
N PHE A 312 -15.75 -7.78 12.96
CA PHE A 312 -16.21 -8.49 14.14
C PHE A 312 -15.53 -9.85 14.30
N THR A 313 -15.39 -10.61 13.22
CA THR A 313 -14.79 -11.96 13.30
C THR A 313 -13.32 -11.93 13.68
N ILE A 314 -12.58 -10.90 13.23
CA ILE A 314 -11.18 -10.66 13.62
C ILE A 314 -11.05 -10.38 15.13
N ARG A 315 -12.12 -9.88 15.77
CA ARG A 315 -12.23 -9.71 17.23
C ARG A 315 -12.82 -10.92 17.95
N GLY A 316 -12.94 -12.07 17.27
CA GLY A 316 -13.46 -13.31 17.83
C GLY A 316 -14.99 -13.40 17.94
N ALA A 317 -15.73 -12.42 17.44
CA ALA A 317 -17.19 -12.42 17.49
C ALA A 317 -17.79 -13.14 16.27
N THR A 318 -18.37 -14.32 16.49
CA THR A 318 -18.98 -15.16 15.45
C THR A 318 -20.51 -15.19 15.53
N THR A 319 -21.08 -14.96 16.72
CA THR A 319 -22.53 -14.88 16.95
C THR A 319 -22.99 -13.42 17.07
N ASP A 320 -24.26 -13.13 16.76
CA ASP A 320 -24.78 -11.76 16.86
C ASP A 320 -24.69 -11.20 18.30
N SER A 321 -24.83 -12.04 19.34
CA SER A 321 -24.62 -11.62 20.75
C SER A 321 -23.19 -11.11 20.98
N GLN A 322 -22.18 -11.85 20.51
CA GLN A 322 -20.79 -11.43 20.64
C GLN A 322 -20.49 -10.16 19.82
N LYS A 323 -21.16 -9.99 18.66
CA LYS A 323 -21.01 -8.77 17.86
C LYS A 323 -21.59 -7.55 18.57
N VAL A 324 -22.70 -7.71 19.30
CA VAL A 324 -23.25 -6.67 20.16
C VAL A 324 -22.28 -6.32 21.29
N GLU A 325 -21.67 -7.32 21.93
CA GLU A 325 -20.65 -7.08 22.96
C GLU A 325 -19.45 -6.29 22.41
N VAL A 326 -19.02 -6.57 21.18
CA VAL A 326 -17.98 -5.77 20.49
C VAL A 326 -18.47 -4.33 20.28
N LEU A 327 -19.69 -4.10 19.79
CA LEU A 327 -20.23 -2.74 19.65
C LEU A 327 -20.32 -2.02 21.00
N GLU A 328 -20.78 -2.69 22.05
CA GLU A 328 -20.81 -2.16 23.41
C GLU A 328 -19.42 -1.82 23.95
N SER A 329 -18.35 -2.41 23.42
CA SER A 329 -16.98 -2.01 23.81
C SER A 329 -16.48 -0.77 23.07
N LEU A 330 -17.10 -0.42 21.94
CA LEU A 330 -16.67 0.66 21.06
C LEU A 330 -17.54 1.92 21.20
N ILE A 331 -18.82 1.77 21.53
CA ILE A 331 -19.74 2.90 21.69
C ILE A 331 -19.33 3.72 22.93
N THR A 332 -19.04 5.00 22.72
CA THR A 332 -18.74 5.96 23.81
C THR A 332 -20.01 6.60 24.34
N ASP A 333 -20.95 6.91 23.45
CA ASP A 333 -22.24 7.53 23.75
C ASP A 333 -23.22 7.36 22.59
N PHE A 334 -24.50 7.60 22.86
CA PHE A 334 -25.50 7.79 21.83
C PHE A 334 -26.57 8.79 22.26
N THR A 335 -27.22 9.44 21.29
CA THR A 335 -28.28 10.42 21.51
C THR A 335 -29.48 10.09 20.64
N SER A 336 -30.63 9.81 21.26
CA SER A 336 -31.91 9.66 20.55
C SER A 336 -32.58 11.03 20.42
N ASN A 337 -32.71 11.51 19.19
CA ASN A 337 -33.26 12.84 18.88
C ASN A 337 -34.67 12.73 18.28
N VAL A 338 -35.58 13.58 18.76
CA VAL A 338 -36.92 13.75 18.23
C VAL A 338 -37.19 15.23 18.00
N TYR A 339 -37.61 15.58 16.79
CA TYR A 339 -38.02 16.93 16.42
C TYR A 339 -39.53 16.94 16.24
N GLY A 340 -40.25 17.51 17.20
CA GLY A 340 -41.70 17.47 17.18
C GLY A 340 -42.37 18.14 18.36
N TYR A 341 -43.68 17.97 18.42
CA TYR A 341 -44.53 18.42 19.52
C TYR A 341 -45.75 17.51 19.65
N GLY A 342 -46.36 17.53 20.84
CA GLY A 342 -47.50 16.69 21.17
C GLY A 342 -48.61 17.53 21.77
N SER A 343 -49.85 17.08 21.62
CA SER A 343 -51.00 17.72 22.26
C SER A 343 -51.96 16.67 22.82
N GLY A 344 -52.64 17.01 23.91
CA GLY A 344 -53.58 16.14 24.58
C GLY A 344 -54.14 16.80 25.83
N GLY A 345 -55.41 16.54 26.15
CA GLY A 345 -56.00 17.04 27.40
C GLY A 345 -56.08 18.56 27.55
N GLY A 346 -55.98 19.32 26.45
CA GLY A 346 -55.95 20.79 26.47
C GLY A 346 -54.57 21.40 26.75
N ILE A 347 -53.51 20.59 26.84
CA ILE A 347 -52.12 21.03 26.98
C ILE A 347 -51.27 20.54 25.80
N ASN A 348 -50.17 21.23 25.55
CA ASN A 348 -49.13 20.77 24.62
C ASN A 348 -48.05 20.07 25.44
N LYS A 349 -47.79 18.81 25.12
CA LYS A 349 -46.67 18.06 25.67
C LYS A 349 -46.32 16.84 24.84
N LEU A 350 -45.04 16.69 24.54
CA LEU A 350 -44.42 15.50 23.96
C LEU A 350 -43.41 14.95 24.97
N THR A 351 -43.50 13.66 25.29
CA THR A 351 -42.55 12.98 26.16
C THR A 351 -41.74 11.97 25.36
N HIS A 352 -40.41 12.08 25.44
CA HIS A 352 -39.43 11.17 24.85
C HIS A 352 -38.88 10.22 25.90
N ARG A 353 -38.75 8.95 25.54
CA ARG A 353 -38.41 7.87 26.47
C ARG A 353 -37.47 6.86 25.82
N ASN A 354 -36.53 6.35 26.59
CA ASN A 354 -35.68 5.24 26.19
C ASN A 354 -36.06 3.95 26.93
N TRP A 355 -35.90 2.80 26.27
CA TRP A 355 -36.19 1.48 26.83
C TRP A 355 -34.95 0.81 27.43
N ASN A 356 -34.98 0.49 28.72
CA ASN A 356 -33.92 -0.28 29.41
C ASN A 356 -34.45 -1.54 30.12
N GLY A 357 -35.56 -2.09 29.62
CA GLY A 357 -36.40 -3.09 30.31
C GLY A 357 -37.70 -2.49 30.85
N THR A 358 -37.74 -1.16 31.02
CA THR A 358 -38.96 -0.36 31.17
C THR A 358 -38.78 0.97 30.42
N TRP A 359 -39.87 1.70 30.19
CA TRP A 359 -39.82 3.03 29.57
C TRP A 359 -39.43 4.09 30.61
N THR A 360 -38.26 4.68 30.43
CA THR A 360 -37.77 5.78 31.28
C THR A 360 -37.90 7.11 30.56
N VAL A 361 -38.35 8.16 31.27
CA VAL A 361 -38.42 9.51 30.67
C VAL A 361 -37.01 10.01 30.46
N SER A 362 -36.72 10.37 29.21
CA SER A 362 -35.43 10.93 28.81
C SER A 362 -35.52 12.45 28.68
N ASP A 363 -36.57 12.95 28.02
CA ASP A 363 -36.80 14.38 27.84
C ASP A 363 -38.28 14.69 27.54
N SER A 364 -38.70 15.94 27.64
CA SER A 364 -40.04 16.37 27.24
C SER A 364 -40.11 17.85 26.88
N THR A 365 -41.01 18.22 25.99
CA THR A 365 -41.30 19.62 25.65
C THR A 365 -42.78 19.92 25.84
N ALA A 366 -43.09 21.16 26.24
CA ALA A 366 -44.45 21.71 26.29
C ALA A 366 -44.74 22.70 25.14
N ALA A 367 -43.82 22.81 24.18
CA ALA A 367 -43.98 23.65 23.00
C ALA A 367 -45.12 23.15 22.11
N ASN A 368 -45.70 24.06 21.33
CA ASN A 368 -46.73 23.80 20.33
C ASN A 368 -46.19 23.87 18.89
N GLU A 369 -44.87 23.87 18.74
CA GLU A 369 -44.13 23.92 17.49
C GLU A 369 -42.98 22.90 17.53
N VAL A 370 -42.43 22.56 16.36
CA VAL A 370 -41.35 21.56 16.23
C VAL A 370 -40.18 21.94 17.13
N THR A 371 -39.94 21.13 18.16
CA THR A 371 -38.87 21.32 19.13
C THR A 371 -38.03 20.06 19.20
N ARG A 372 -36.70 20.21 19.23
CA ARG A 372 -35.80 19.10 19.49
C ARG A 372 -35.87 18.70 20.96
N ILE A 373 -36.21 17.44 21.23
CA ILE A 373 -36.04 16.78 22.53
C ILE A 373 -35.16 15.54 22.36
N GLY A 374 -34.38 15.20 23.39
CA GLY A 374 -33.46 14.08 23.33
C GLY A 374 -32.42 14.11 24.44
N GLN A 375 -31.90 12.94 24.80
CA GLN A 375 -30.89 12.78 25.84
C GLN A 375 -29.69 12.02 25.30
N THR A 376 -28.50 12.55 25.55
CA THR A 376 -27.23 11.83 25.35
C THR A 376 -27.02 10.87 26.52
N ILE A 377 -26.74 9.61 26.20
CA ILE A 377 -26.41 8.57 27.16
C ILE A 377 -24.95 8.18 26.93
N GLU A 378 -24.13 8.27 27.96
CA GLU A 378 -22.71 7.93 27.90
C GLU A 378 -22.49 6.47 28.31
N SER A 379 -21.45 5.84 27.78
CA SER A 379 -21.03 4.47 28.12
C SER A 379 -20.57 4.31 29.59
N THR A 380 -20.40 5.41 30.31
CA THR A 380 -20.15 5.45 31.76
C THR A 380 -21.43 5.32 32.59
N ASP A 381 -22.62 5.48 32.01
CA ASP A 381 -23.89 5.34 32.72
C ASP A 381 -24.15 3.87 33.10
N THR A 382 -24.42 3.59 34.39
CA THR A 382 -24.58 2.21 34.91
C THR A 382 -25.61 1.35 34.16
N ASN A 383 -26.59 1.96 33.49
CA ASN A 383 -27.63 1.26 32.75
C ASN A 383 -27.50 1.34 31.22
N TRP A 384 -26.43 1.93 30.68
CA TRP A 384 -26.32 2.21 29.25
C TRP A 384 -26.45 0.94 28.39
N LYS A 385 -25.79 -0.15 28.79
CA LYS A 385 -25.87 -1.45 28.08
C LYS A 385 -27.29 -1.99 28.01
N LYS A 386 -28.11 -1.74 29.04
CA LYS A 386 -29.52 -2.20 29.05
C LYS A 386 -30.37 -1.49 27.99
N LEU A 387 -29.93 -0.33 27.50
CA LEU A 387 -30.59 0.41 26.44
C LEU A 387 -30.29 -0.19 25.05
N ILE A 388 -29.24 -1.01 24.93
CA ILE A 388 -28.89 -1.77 23.74
C ILE A 388 -29.45 -3.19 23.90
N ASN A 389 -30.62 -3.44 23.33
CA ASN A 389 -31.31 -4.71 23.46
C ASN A 389 -31.10 -5.60 22.22
N GLY A 390 -30.06 -6.45 22.27
CA GLY A 390 -29.73 -7.35 21.16
C GLY A 390 -29.32 -6.60 19.90
N GLY A 391 -28.58 -5.49 20.06
CA GLY A 391 -28.13 -4.66 18.95
C GLY A 391 -29.14 -3.62 18.47
N LYS A 392 -30.20 -3.37 19.25
CA LYS A 392 -31.23 -2.37 18.94
C LYS A 392 -31.39 -1.36 20.07
N ILE A 393 -31.63 -0.10 19.71
CA ILE A 393 -32.01 0.95 20.65
C ILE A 393 -33.47 1.32 20.38
N SER A 394 -34.30 1.15 21.41
CA SER A 394 -35.75 1.39 21.34
C SER A 394 -36.14 2.67 22.06
N VAL A 395 -36.89 3.50 21.36
CA VAL A 395 -37.29 4.84 21.77
C VAL A 395 -38.81 4.99 21.65
N LEU A 396 -39.43 5.73 22.57
CA LEU A 396 -40.85 6.06 22.54
C LEU A 396 -41.09 7.57 22.66
N SER A 397 -41.92 8.09 21.76
CA SER A 397 -42.51 9.42 21.83
C SER A 397 -44.00 9.30 22.10
N ASN A 398 -44.50 9.93 23.17
CA ASN A 398 -45.93 9.91 23.51
C ASN A 398 -46.47 11.31 23.84
N SER A 399 -47.73 11.54 23.48
CA SER A 399 -48.49 12.73 23.86
C SER A 399 -49.28 12.52 25.15
N GLU A 400 -49.89 13.59 25.65
CA GLU A 400 -50.82 13.56 26.78
C GLU A 400 -52.17 12.93 26.37
N PRO A 401 -52.96 12.39 27.31
CA PRO A 401 -54.19 11.67 26.97
C PRO A 401 -55.32 12.59 26.50
N THR A 402 -56.24 12.03 25.71
CA THR A 402 -57.47 12.69 25.24
C THR A 402 -58.36 13.09 26.43
N ILE A 403 -58.74 14.36 26.51
CA ILE A 403 -59.86 14.84 27.36
C ILE A 403 -60.88 15.44 26.40
N SER A 404 -62.03 14.80 26.25
CA SER A 404 -63.08 15.18 25.28
C SER A 404 -63.39 16.68 25.37
N PRO A 405 -63.41 17.43 24.24
CA PRO A 405 -63.30 16.99 22.84
C PRO A 405 -61.86 16.97 22.26
N ASN A 406 -60.83 17.21 23.07
CA ASN A 406 -59.45 17.38 22.62
C ASN A 406 -58.76 16.05 22.33
N TYR A 407 -58.12 15.96 21.18
CA TYR A 407 -57.40 14.79 20.69
C TYR A 407 -56.05 14.60 21.36
N SER A 408 -55.60 13.35 21.51
CA SER A 408 -54.20 13.03 21.76
C SER A 408 -53.47 12.95 20.42
N THR A 409 -52.47 13.80 20.19
CA THR A 409 -51.75 13.91 18.92
C THR A 409 -50.25 13.95 19.12
N VAL A 410 -49.52 13.15 18.34
CA VAL A 410 -48.07 13.22 18.20
C VAL A 410 -47.77 13.80 16.81
N ASN A 411 -46.99 14.87 16.75
CA ASN A 411 -46.52 15.51 15.53
C ASN A 411 -44.99 15.47 15.51
N ILE A 412 -44.40 14.83 14.52
CA ILE A 412 -42.95 14.66 14.42
C ILE A 412 -42.53 14.97 13.00
N ASP A 413 -41.48 15.78 12.88
CA ASP A 413 -40.82 16.17 11.63
C ASP A 413 -39.63 15.25 11.35
N TYR A 414 -38.86 14.92 12.39
CA TYR A 414 -37.62 14.17 12.20
C TYR A 414 -37.25 13.32 13.42
N LEU A 415 -36.74 12.11 13.14
CA LEU A 415 -36.25 11.14 14.13
C LEU A 415 -34.88 10.62 13.70
N CYS A 416 -33.90 10.71 14.59
CA CYS A 416 -32.60 10.09 14.36
C CYS A 416 -31.92 9.65 15.64
N LEU A 417 -31.00 8.71 15.50
CA LEU A 417 -30.11 8.25 16.54
C LEU A 417 -28.68 8.61 16.15
N ASP A 418 -28.01 9.42 16.95
CA ASP A 418 -26.57 9.66 16.82
C ASP A 418 -25.84 8.66 17.71
N VAL A 419 -24.93 7.86 17.16
CA VAL A 419 -24.11 6.89 17.91
C VAL A 419 -22.65 7.22 17.70
N THR A 420 -21.94 7.50 18.79
CA THR A 420 -20.50 7.76 18.75
C THR A 420 -19.75 6.49 19.10
N ILE A 421 -18.77 6.13 18.28
CA ILE A 421 -17.85 5.03 18.54
C ILE A 421 -16.42 5.52 18.58
N GLU A 422 -15.61 4.87 19.39
CA GLU A 422 -14.17 5.07 19.45
C GLU A 422 -13.47 3.93 18.70
N LEU A 423 -12.64 4.26 17.71
CA LEU A 423 -11.90 3.29 16.89
C LEU A 423 -10.40 3.59 16.89
N SER A 424 -9.59 2.55 16.96
CA SER A 424 -8.14 2.63 16.73
C SER A 424 -7.74 1.81 15.50
N ALA A 425 -7.01 2.44 14.59
CA ALA A 425 -6.38 1.74 13.47
C ALA A 425 -5.33 0.74 13.99
N ASN A 426 -4.53 1.13 14.98
CA ASN A 426 -3.53 0.26 15.60
C ASN A 426 -4.17 -1.00 16.21
N GLU A 427 -5.19 -0.84 17.06
CA GLU A 427 -5.89 -1.99 17.64
C GLU A 427 -6.49 -2.89 16.55
N HIS A 428 -7.05 -2.30 15.48
CA HIS A 428 -7.56 -3.08 14.37
C HIS A 428 -6.47 -3.91 13.66
N PHE A 429 -5.28 -3.33 13.42
CA PHE A 429 -4.14 -4.09 12.88
C PHE A 429 -3.66 -5.19 13.83
N GLU A 430 -3.59 -4.91 15.13
CA GLU A 430 -3.21 -5.90 16.14
C GLU A 430 -4.18 -7.10 16.11
N TYR A 431 -5.49 -6.86 16.06
CA TYR A 431 -6.46 -7.93 15.89
C TYR A 431 -6.30 -8.66 14.55
N MET A 432 -6.06 -7.95 13.44
CA MET A 432 -5.85 -8.60 12.14
C MET A 432 -4.61 -9.51 12.15
N ILE A 433 -3.52 -9.07 12.77
CA ILE A 433 -2.30 -9.86 12.91
C ILE A 433 -2.55 -11.06 13.82
N ALA A 434 -3.23 -10.87 14.96
CA ALA A 434 -3.56 -11.95 15.87
C ALA A 434 -4.46 -13.01 15.21
N ALA A 435 -5.49 -12.58 14.49
CA ALA A 435 -6.38 -13.47 13.75
C ALA A 435 -5.63 -14.25 12.66
N ASN A 436 -4.80 -13.58 11.85
CA ASN A 436 -3.98 -14.25 10.83
C ASN A 436 -2.96 -15.23 11.47
N HIS A 437 -2.37 -14.87 12.61
CA HIS A 437 -1.42 -15.74 13.28
C HIS A 437 -2.11 -17.01 13.82
N ILE A 438 -3.30 -16.87 14.41
CA ILE A 438 -4.11 -18.00 14.87
C ILE A 438 -4.57 -18.86 13.69
N GLU A 439 -5.08 -18.24 12.63
CA GLU A 439 -5.55 -18.96 11.44
C GLU A 439 -4.42 -19.78 10.81
N ASN A 440 -3.19 -19.30 10.83
CA ASN A 440 -2.04 -20.01 10.26
C ASN A 440 -1.40 -21.03 11.21
N ILE A 441 -1.89 -21.20 12.44
CA ILE A 441 -1.43 -22.25 13.36
C ILE A 441 -2.30 -23.50 13.18
N ALA A 442 -1.67 -24.67 13.08
CA ALA A 442 -2.38 -25.94 12.96
C ALA A 442 -3.26 -26.25 14.19
N THR A 443 -4.47 -26.77 13.97
CA THR A 443 -5.27 -27.39 15.03
C THR A 443 -4.65 -28.70 15.51
N GLU A 444 -5.22 -29.31 16.55
CA GLU A 444 -4.77 -30.63 17.01
C GLU A 444 -4.98 -31.70 15.93
N GLU A 445 -6.16 -31.72 15.33
CA GLU A 445 -6.50 -32.68 14.30
C GLU A 445 -5.64 -32.50 13.05
N GLU A 446 -5.40 -31.26 12.62
CA GLU A 446 -4.53 -30.95 11.49
C GLU A 446 -3.08 -31.38 11.77
N ALA A 447 -2.60 -31.13 12.99
CA ALA A 447 -1.28 -31.52 13.46
C ALA A 447 -1.10 -33.04 13.49
N GLU A 448 -2.09 -33.77 14.00
CA GLU A 448 -2.09 -35.24 14.05
C GLU A 448 -2.18 -35.88 12.66
N ALA A 449 -2.94 -35.28 11.74
CA ALA A 449 -3.03 -35.74 10.36
C ALA A 449 -1.72 -35.49 9.58
N GLY A 450 -1.10 -34.32 9.76
CA GLY A 450 0.19 -33.98 9.16
C GLY A 450 0.16 -33.81 7.62
N GLU A 451 -1.00 -33.45 7.05
CA GLU A 451 -1.20 -33.35 5.59
C GLU A 451 -1.04 -31.92 5.03
N ASN A 452 -1.15 -30.89 5.88
CA ASN A 452 -1.18 -29.49 5.45
C ASN A 452 0.18 -28.79 5.67
N ASN A 453 0.85 -28.40 4.58
CA ASN A 453 2.14 -27.70 4.59
C ASN A 453 2.02 -26.17 4.69
N GLU A 454 0.83 -25.60 4.63
CA GLU A 454 0.61 -24.16 4.71
C GLU A 454 0.48 -23.66 6.16
N LYS A 455 0.21 -24.57 7.11
CA LYS A 455 0.07 -24.26 8.53
C LYS A 455 1.40 -24.36 9.28
N THR A 456 1.58 -23.49 10.26
CA THR A 456 2.69 -23.50 11.19
C THR A 456 2.39 -24.41 12.38
N MET A 457 3.32 -25.29 12.72
CA MET A 457 3.24 -26.17 13.88
C MET A 457 3.87 -25.52 15.12
N THR A 458 3.12 -25.42 16.22
CA THR A 458 3.68 -25.02 17.52
C THR A 458 4.37 -26.21 18.20
N PRO A 459 5.26 -25.99 19.20
CA PRO A 459 5.89 -27.08 19.94
C PRO A 459 4.89 -28.08 20.55
N LEU A 460 3.73 -27.59 21.01
CA LEU A 460 2.65 -28.44 21.52
C LEU A 460 2.06 -29.31 20.41
N ARG A 461 1.75 -28.73 19.25
CA ARG A 461 1.23 -29.46 18.09
C ARG A 461 2.20 -30.51 17.58
N VAL A 462 3.50 -30.20 17.55
CA VAL A 462 4.55 -31.17 17.21
C VAL A 462 4.56 -32.33 18.20
N PHE A 463 4.49 -32.04 19.49
CA PHE A 463 4.43 -33.09 20.52
C PHE A 463 3.21 -33.99 20.35
N GLN A 464 2.02 -33.42 20.11
CA GLN A 464 0.78 -34.18 19.88
C GLN A 464 0.90 -35.09 18.66
N ALA A 465 1.37 -34.57 17.52
CA ALA A 465 1.58 -35.33 16.29
C ALA A 465 2.56 -36.50 16.50
N ILE A 466 3.69 -36.26 17.18
CA ILE A 466 4.67 -37.31 17.50
C ILE A 466 4.08 -38.35 18.44
N ALA A 467 3.39 -37.92 19.50
CA ALA A 467 2.76 -38.80 20.47
C ALA A 467 1.75 -39.74 19.79
N LYS A 468 0.89 -39.19 18.93
CA LYS A 468 -0.07 -39.95 18.12
C LYS A 468 0.64 -40.95 17.21
N TRP A 469 1.65 -40.51 16.47
CA TRP A 469 2.44 -41.38 15.60
C TRP A 469 3.11 -42.53 16.36
N THR A 470 3.68 -42.26 17.55
CA THR A 470 4.30 -43.31 18.37
C THR A 470 3.29 -44.31 18.90
N LYS A 471 2.12 -43.84 19.35
CA LYS A 471 1.05 -44.71 19.84
C LYS A 471 0.56 -45.68 18.75
N ASP A 472 0.53 -45.23 17.51
CA ASP A 472 0.05 -46.06 16.39
C ASP A 472 1.13 -47.02 15.84
N LYS A 473 2.42 -46.81 16.16
CA LYS A 473 3.56 -47.57 15.61
C LYS A 473 4.23 -48.52 16.61
N PHE A 474 4.18 -48.22 17.90
CA PHE A 474 4.89 -48.99 18.93
C PHE A 474 3.91 -49.62 19.91
N VAL A 475 4.33 -50.74 20.50
CA VAL A 475 3.57 -51.43 21.55
C VAL A 475 4.10 -50.98 22.91
N SER A 476 3.22 -50.51 23.80
CA SER A 476 3.58 -50.13 25.17
C SER A 476 4.18 -51.30 25.96
N ARG A 477 5.16 -50.98 26.82
CA ARG A 477 5.79 -51.96 27.73
C ARG A 477 5.03 -52.16 29.04
N THR A 478 4.13 -51.25 29.38
CA THR A 478 3.53 -51.16 30.74
C THR A 478 2.01 -51.29 30.74
N GLU A 479 1.38 -51.20 29.57
CA GLU A 479 -0.08 -51.24 29.43
C GLU A 479 -0.52 -52.40 28.53
N ASN A 480 -1.77 -52.84 28.72
CA ASN A 480 -2.38 -53.83 27.85
C ASN A 480 -2.73 -53.18 26.51
N GLU A 481 -2.26 -53.76 25.40
CA GLU A 481 -2.55 -53.27 24.06
C GLU A 481 -3.13 -54.34 23.14
N THR A 482 -4.12 -53.94 22.34
CA THR A 482 -4.68 -54.76 21.27
C THR A 482 -3.90 -54.52 19.99
N VAL A 483 -3.02 -55.46 19.66
CA VAL A 483 -2.23 -55.42 18.43
C VAL A 483 -3.00 -56.10 17.29
N LEU A 484 -3.56 -55.31 16.38
CA LEU A 484 -4.30 -55.82 15.21
C LEU A 484 -3.35 -56.19 14.05
N GLY A 485 -3.76 -57.16 13.23
CA GLY A 485 -3.07 -57.62 12.01
C GLY A 485 -2.08 -58.78 12.22
N VAL A 486 -1.57 -59.32 11.12
CA VAL A 486 -0.54 -60.38 11.14
C VAL A 486 0.80 -59.78 11.56
N LYS A 487 1.39 -60.29 12.66
CA LYS A 487 2.73 -59.89 13.11
C LYS A 487 3.72 -61.01 12.86
N ASN A 488 4.63 -60.77 11.92
CA ASN A 488 5.72 -61.69 11.61
C ASN A 488 6.95 -61.32 12.42
N PHE A 489 7.17 -62.00 13.55
CA PHE A 489 8.39 -61.83 14.34
C PHE A 489 9.49 -62.70 13.74
N ALA A 490 10.63 -62.10 13.37
CA ALA A 490 11.74 -62.81 12.74
C ALA A 490 12.26 -64.00 13.58
N ASN A 491 12.16 -63.90 14.92
CA ASN A 491 12.59 -64.92 15.87
C ASN A 491 11.42 -65.59 16.62
N GLY A 492 10.19 -65.44 16.12
CA GLY A 492 8.97 -65.87 16.86
C GLY A 492 8.67 -64.99 18.07
N LEU A 493 7.63 -65.35 18.83
CA LEU A 493 7.27 -64.66 20.07
C LEU A 493 8.21 -65.10 21.20
N GLN A 494 8.83 -64.14 21.89
CA GLN A 494 9.79 -64.41 22.96
C GLN A 494 9.37 -63.75 24.28
N VAL A 495 9.56 -64.46 25.40
CA VAL A 495 9.41 -63.92 26.76
C VAL A 495 10.69 -64.23 27.54
N GLY A 496 11.37 -63.19 28.01
CA GLY A 496 12.65 -63.34 28.73
C GLY A 496 13.76 -63.96 27.88
N GLY A 497 13.74 -63.78 26.55
CA GLY A 497 14.72 -64.35 25.61
C GLY A 497 14.44 -65.80 25.21
N ASN A 498 13.41 -66.44 25.76
CA ASN A 498 12.99 -67.79 25.39
C ASN A 498 11.81 -67.74 24.42
N ASN A 499 11.81 -68.62 23.42
CA ASN A 499 10.68 -68.77 22.50
C ASN A 499 9.44 -69.30 23.25
N VAL A 500 8.29 -68.70 22.98
CA VAL A 500 7.00 -69.16 23.51
C VAL A 500 6.43 -70.22 22.58
N LEU A 501 6.05 -71.37 23.14
CA LEU A 501 5.32 -72.41 22.42
C LEU A 501 3.89 -71.92 22.15
N THR A 502 3.63 -71.51 20.91
CA THR A 502 2.30 -71.08 20.45
C THR A 502 1.63 -72.21 19.67
N GLN A 503 1.27 -73.31 20.33
CA GLN A 503 0.61 -74.44 19.66
C GLN A 503 -0.67 -74.87 20.40
N ASN A 504 -1.65 -75.30 19.61
CA ASN A 504 -3.05 -75.40 19.97
C ASN A 504 -3.41 -76.78 20.55
N GLY A 505 -3.35 -76.94 21.88
CA GLY A 505 -4.07 -77.97 22.65
C GLY A 505 -3.63 -79.44 22.54
N GLU A 506 -4.14 -80.27 23.46
CA GLU A 506 -4.00 -81.75 23.50
C GLU A 506 -4.59 -82.38 22.22
N ILE A 507 -3.79 -83.19 21.50
CA ILE A 507 -4.30 -84.02 20.40
C ILE A 507 -4.45 -85.47 20.89
N ARG A 508 -5.65 -86.06 20.75
CA ARG A 508 -5.96 -87.40 21.27
C ARG A 508 -6.43 -88.35 20.17
N PHE A 509 -5.85 -89.55 20.13
CA PHE A 509 -6.28 -90.65 19.26
C PHE A 509 -6.62 -91.90 20.08
N VAL A 510 -7.63 -92.68 19.67
CA VAL A 510 -8.10 -93.87 20.40
C VAL A 510 -8.37 -95.01 19.41
N THR A 511 -7.81 -96.19 19.70
CA THR A 511 -8.13 -97.44 19.00
C THR A 511 -8.74 -98.46 19.95
N ASN A 512 -9.77 -99.19 19.49
CA ASN A 512 -10.53 -100.17 20.27
C ASN A 512 -11.05 -101.28 19.33
N SER A 513 -11.88 -102.20 19.85
CA SER A 513 -12.39 -103.34 19.07
C SER A 513 -13.24 -102.98 17.84
N THR A 514 -13.71 -101.73 17.70
CA THR A 514 -14.45 -101.28 16.51
C THR A 514 -13.55 -101.01 15.31
N ASN A 515 -12.29 -100.58 15.54
CA ASN A 515 -11.34 -100.23 14.49
C ASN A 515 -10.05 -101.07 14.50
N ASN A 516 -9.93 -102.00 15.45
CA ASN A 516 -8.78 -102.86 15.60
C ASN A 516 -9.20 -104.28 16.03
N SER A 517 -9.12 -105.21 15.08
CA SER A 517 -9.52 -106.61 15.26
C SER A 517 -8.60 -107.43 16.17
N SER A 518 -7.45 -106.88 16.58
CA SER A 518 -6.59 -107.48 17.61
C SER A 518 -7.16 -107.33 19.02
N LEU A 519 -8.17 -106.47 19.20
CA LEU A 519 -8.79 -106.15 20.48
C LEU A 519 -10.19 -106.77 20.57
N LYS A 520 -10.49 -107.45 21.69
CA LYS A 520 -11.85 -107.90 22.03
C LYS A 520 -12.65 -106.82 22.75
N SER A 521 -12.00 -106.09 23.67
CA SER A 521 -12.58 -105.04 24.51
C SER A 521 -11.49 -104.06 24.98
N GLY A 522 -11.89 -102.94 25.58
CA GLY A 522 -10.98 -101.87 26.02
C GLY A 522 -10.42 -101.03 24.86
N SER A 523 -9.36 -100.28 25.12
CA SER A 523 -8.76 -99.35 24.15
C SER A 523 -7.27 -99.08 24.39
N ILE A 524 -6.61 -98.57 23.36
CA ILE A 524 -5.29 -97.96 23.44
C ILE A 524 -5.45 -96.49 23.03
N VAL A 525 -5.04 -95.57 23.90
CA VAL A 525 -5.18 -94.12 23.74
C VAL A 525 -3.80 -93.50 23.56
N PHE A 526 -3.67 -92.62 22.58
CA PHE A 526 -2.50 -91.77 22.35
C PHE A 526 -2.89 -90.32 22.68
N LYS A 527 -2.06 -89.62 23.44
CA LYS A 527 -2.22 -88.19 23.75
C LYS A 527 -0.92 -87.47 23.40
N ARG A 528 -1.00 -86.42 22.59
CA ARG A 528 0.15 -85.63 22.17
C ARG A 528 0.07 -84.21 22.72
N TYR A 529 1.16 -83.76 23.33
CA TYR A 529 1.38 -82.39 23.79
C TYR A 529 2.72 -81.89 23.20
N GLY A 530 2.65 -81.08 22.13
CA GLY A 530 3.85 -80.64 21.43
C GLY A 530 4.65 -81.83 20.87
N ASP A 531 5.89 -82.01 21.33
CA ASP A 531 6.75 -83.13 20.89
C ASP A 531 6.56 -84.42 21.69
N ASP A 532 5.86 -84.38 22.83
CA ASP A 532 5.66 -85.52 23.72
C ASP A 532 4.36 -86.25 23.41
N VAL A 533 4.43 -87.59 23.37
CA VAL A 533 3.28 -88.47 23.20
C VAL A 533 3.23 -89.48 24.33
N ASP A 534 2.08 -89.54 25.00
CA ASP A 534 1.73 -90.54 26.00
C ASP A 534 0.78 -91.58 25.43
N ILE A 535 1.01 -92.83 25.77
CA ILE A 535 0.13 -93.96 25.46
C ILE A 535 -0.42 -94.55 26.73
N TYR A 536 -1.72 -94.83 26.69
CA TYR A 536 -2.44 -95.56 27.72
C TYR A 536 -3.09 -96.77 27.08
N ALA A 537 -2.52 -97.94 27.30
CA ALA A 537 -3.06 -99.21 26.86
C ALA A 537 -3.88 -99.84 27.99
N ASN A 538 -5.14 -100.14 27.74
CA ASN A 538 -6.00 -100.94 28.61
C ASN A 538 -6.97 -101.74 27.75
N PHE A 539 -6.59 -102.96 27.38
CA PHE A 539 -7.30 -103.74 26.36
C PHE A 539 -7.30 -105.24 26.63
N GLN A 540 -8.30 -105.92 26.08
CA GLN A 540 -8.40 -107.38 26.09
C GLN A 540 -8.02 -107.94 24.72
N VAL A 541 -7.15 -108.95 24.66
CA VAL A 541 -6.76 -109.60 23.40
C VAL A 541 -7.96 -110.30 22.76
N ARG A 542 -8.07 -110.26 21.43
CA ARG A 542 -9.09 -110.96 20.64
C ARG A 542 -9.31 -112.42 21.09
N ALA A 543 -10.54 -112.92 20.95
CA ALA A 543 -10.88 -114.30 21.33
C ALA A 543 -10.41 -115.36 20.31
N SER A 544 -10.13 -114.96 19.07
CA SER A 544 -9.84 -115.89 17.96
C SER A 544 -8.47 -116.57 18.03
N GLY A 545 -7.56 -116.11 18.90
CA GLY A 545 -6.23 -116.69 19.04
C GLY A 545 -5.25 -115.73 19.70
N ASP A 546 -4.17 -116.27 20.24
CA ASP A 546 -3.10 -115.50 20.88
C ASP A 546 -2.44 -114.54 19.85
N LEU A 547 -1.93 -113.41 20.33
CA LEU A 547 -1.05 -112.55 19.54
C LEU A 547 0.39 -112.99 19.82
N THR A 548 0.88 -113.89 18.97
CA THR A 548 2.27 -114.39 19.04
C THR A 548 3.26 -113.30 18.61
N ARG A 549 4.55 -113.54 18.84
CA ARG A 549 5.63 -112.60 18.53
C ARG A 549 5.53 -112.05 17.09
N ASP A 550 5.76 -110.74 16.97
CA ASP A 550 5.69 -109.93 15.76
C ASP A 550 4.30 -109.73 15.13
N MET A 551 3.23 -110.27 15.73
CA MET A 551 1.87 -109.95 15.31
C MET A 551 1.47 -108.52 15.71
N ASN A 552 0.66 -107.86 14.87
CA ASN A 552 0.17 -106.52 15.12
C ASN A 552 -0.84 -106.52 16.29
N ILE A 553 -0.53 -105.73 17.32
CA ILE A 553 -1.48 -105.32 18.36
C ILE A 553 -2.24 -104.09 17.87
N VAL A 554 -1.53 -103.13 17.26
CA VAL A 554 -2.10 -102.01 16.49
C VAL A 554 -1.34 -101.94 15.18
N ALA A 555 -2.02 -102.08 14.06
CA ALA A 555 -1.39 -101.97 12.74
C ALA A 555 -1.00 -100.51 12.44
N GLU A 556 0.06 -100.31 11.65
CA GLU A 556 0.50 -98.97 11.24
C GLU A 556 -0.62 -98.18 10.54
N SER A 557 -1.49 -98.83 9.76
CA SER A 557 -2.62 -98.19 9.07
C SER A 557 -3.69 -97.61 10.01
N ILE A 558 -3.64 -97.90 11.32
CA ILE A 558 -4.62 -97.44 12.30
C ILE A 558 -4.14 -96.16 12.98
N VAL A 559 -2.83 -95.97 13.15
CA VAL A 559 -2.25 -94.82 13.86
C VAL A 559 -1.81 -93.75 12.87
N ASP A 560 -2.07 -92.48 13.20
CA ASP A 560 -1.62 -91.33 12.42
C ASP A 560 -0.11 -91.10 12.58
N ASP A 561 0.56 -90.58 11.54
CA ASP A 561 2.00 -90.30 11.53
C ASP A 561 2.40 -89.26 12.59
N ILE A 562 1.46 -88.43 13.05
CA ILE A 562 1.72 -87.49 14.15
C ILE A 562 2.01 -88.19 15.49
N PHE A 563 1.69 -89.47 15.65
CA PHE A 563 2.02 -90.26 16.84
C PHE A 563 3.16 -91.24 16.60
N GLU A 564 3.83 -91.22 15.45
CA GLU A 564 4.97 -92.09 15.21
C GLU A 564 6.11 -91.74 16.19
N PRO A 565 6.70 -92.69 16.94
CA PRO A 565 7.85 -92.41 17.78
C PRO A 565 9.10 -92.11 16.94
N GLY A 566 9.97 -91.23 17.44
CA GLY A 566 11.23 -90.89 16.77
C GLY A 566 12.15 -92.09 16.56
N GLU A 567 12.09 -93.08 17.46
CA GLU A 567 12.82 -94.34 17.37
C GLU A 567 11.93 -95.51 17.81
N ASN A 568 12.15 -96.69 17.24
CA ASN A 568 11.46 -97.90 17.66
C ASN A 568 11.92 -98.32 19.07
N PHE A 569 10.98 -98.56 19.98
CA PHE A 569 11.29 -98.98 21.34
C PHE A 569 10.28 -100.01 21.88
N SER A 570 10.67 -100.72 22.94
CA SER A 570 9.82 -101.69 23.63
C SER A 570 9.25 -101.11 24.91
N PHE A 571 8.01 -101.45 25.22
CA PHE A 571 7.38 -101.14 26.50
C PHE A 571 6.63 -102.35 27.05
N PHE A 572 6.34 -102.32 28.35
CA PHE A 572 5.69 -103.42 29.03
C PHE A 572 4.18 -103.20 29.11
N VAL A 573 3.43 -104.27 28.90
CA VAL A 573 2.00 -104.34 29.22
C VAL A 573 1.79 -105.53 30.15
N GLY A 574 1.05 -105.34 31.24
CA GLY A 574 0.89 -106.34 32.29
C GLY A 574 -0.56 -106.78 32.46
N ASN A 575 -0.72 -107.99 33.00
CA ASN A 575 -1.95 -108.42 33.67
C ASN A 575 -1.65 -108.66 35.16
N GLU A 576 -2.63 -109.13 35.94
CA GLU A 576 -2.48 -109.35 37.38
C GLU A 576 -1.39 -110.37 37.76
N THR A 577 -0.96 -111.23 36.82
CA THR A 577 -0.09 -112.39 37.08
C THR A 577 1.21 -112.40 36.27
N ALA A 578 1.33 -111.60 35.20
CA ALA A 578 2.49 -111.58 34.31
C ALA A 578 2.62 -110.28 33.50
N GLN A 579 3.85 -109.96 33.07
CA GLN A 579 4.13 -108.90 32.09
C GLN A 579 4.46 -109.48 30.71
N ALA A 580 3.98 -108.81 29.67
CA ALA A 580 4.34 -109.05 28.29
C ALA A 580 5.10 -107.84 27.72
N VAL A 581 6.03 -108.10 26.81
CA VAL A 581 6.75 -107.05 26.10
C VAL A 581 6.06 -106.79 24.76
N VAL A 582 5.88 -105.52 24.44
CA VAL A 582 5.39 -105.05 23.15
C VAL A 582 6.38 -104.03 22.60
N LYS A 583 6.39 -103.84 21.28
CA LYS A 583 7.33 -102.93 20.63
C LYS A 583 6.65 -102.04 19.62
N PHE A 584 7.15 -100.82 19.51
CA PHE A 584 6.91 -99.97 18.36
C PHE A 584 7.74 -100.43 17.17
N VAL A 585 7.09 -100.47 16.00
CA VAL A 585 7.73 -100.63 14.70
C VAL A 585 7.06 -99.62 13.77
N GLY A 586 7.76 -98.52 13.48
CA GLY A 586 7.13 -97.33 12.91
C GLY A 586 6.02 -96.84 13.84
N LYS A 587 4.85 -96.53 13.28
CA LYS A 587 3.66 -96.12 14.05
C LYS A 587 2.80 -97.29 14.57
N GLY A 588 3.16 -98.54 14.25
CA GLY A 588 2.45 -99.73 14.70
C GLY A 588 2.98 -100.27 16.03
N ILE A 589 2.11 -100.93 16.79
CA ILE A 589 2.46 -101.66 18.01
C ILE A 589 2.39 -103.16 17.72
N LYS A 590 3.49 -103.88 17.95
CA LYS A 590 3.59 -105.33 17.72
C LYS A 590 3.90 -106.08 19.01
N ALA A 591 3.42 -107.30 19.09
CA ALA A 591 3.76 -108.23 20.16
C ALA A 591 5.26 -108.57 20.11
N HIS A 592 5.96 -108.48 21.23
CA HIS A 592 7.34 -108.96 21.36
C HIS A 592 7.41 -110.27 22.16
N SER A 593 6.48 -110.43 23.10
CA SER A 593 6.11 -111.70 23.74
C SER A 593 4.71 -112.12 23.31
N THR A 594 4.33 -113.38 23.53
CA THR A 594 2.95 -113.84 23.25
C THR A 594 1.96 -113.19 24.22
N LEU A 595 0.91 -112.54 23.70
CA LEU A 595 -0.23 -112.08 24.48
C LEU A 595 -1.38 -113.08 24.33
N THR A 596 -1.84 -113.64 25.45
CA THR A 596 -2.82 -114.73 25.48
C THR A 596 -4.23 -114.21 25.16
N LYS A 597 -4.96 -114.94 24.31
CA LYS A 597 -6.33 -114.60 23.90
C LYS A 597 -7.27 -114.42 25.10
N GLY A 598 -8.11 -113.40 25.04
CA GLY A 598 -9.11 -113.12 26.08
C GLY A 598 -8.54 -112.58 27.41
N ILE A 599 -7.23 -112.33 27.52
CA ILE A 599 -6.63 -111.73 28.72
C ILE A 599 -6.55 -110.20 28.58
N TRP A 600 -6.76 -109.50 29.70
CA TRP A 600 -6.61 -108.05 29.83
C TRP A 600 -5.15 -107.66 30.04
N TYR A 601 -4.71 -106.63 29.33
CA TYR A 601 -3.40 -106.04 29.47
C TYR A 601 -3.50 -104.53 29.67
N VAL A 602 -2.70 -104.01 30.61
CA VAL A 602 -2.59 -102.59 30.94
C VAL A 602 -1.13 -102.15 30.86
N GLY A 603 -0.87 -100.98 30.29
CA GLY A 603 0.46 -100.41 30.25
C GLY A 603 0.45 -98.94 29.83
N THR A 604 1.53 -98.23 30.14
CA THR A 604 1.73 -96.85 29.70
C THR A 604 3.13 -96.66 29.15
N ALA A 605 3.29 -95.73 28.22
CA ALA A 605 4.58 -95.37 27.66
C ALA A 605 4.55 -93.91 27.20
N SER A 606 5.69 -93.22 27.35
CA SER A 606 5.86 -91.84 26.90
C SER A 606 7.07 -91.77 25.96
N TYR A 607 6.97 -91.01 24.87
CA TYR A 607 8.05 -90.88 23.89
C TYR A 607 7.96 -89.55 23.13
N LYS A 608 9.05 -89.22 22.43
CA LYS A 608 9.10 -88.10 21.50
C LYS A 608 8.58 -88.51 20.13
N ALA A 609 7.63 -87.75 19.57
CA ALA A 609 7.14 -87.96 18.22
C ALA A 609 8.27 -87.71 17.19
N LYS A 610 8.27 -88.49 16.10
CA LYS A 610 9.21 -88.37 14.99
C LYS A 610 9.11 -87.04 14.27
N ASN A 611 7.87 -86.60 14.04
CA ASN A 611 7.58 -85.30 13.46
C ASN A 611 7.49 -84.28 14.59
N LYS A 612 8.58 -83.56 14.84
CA LYS A 612 8.60 -82.43 15.78
C LYS A 612 7.62 -81.36 15.29
N LEU A 613 6.77 -80.86 16.18
CA LEU A 613 5.77 -79.83 15.84
C LEU A 613 6.25 -78.45 16.23
#